data_AF-A0AAU6STC7-F1
#
_entry.id   AF-A0AAU6STC7-F1
#
_cell.length_a   1.000
_cell.length_b   1.000
_cell.length_c   1.000
_cell.angle_alpha   90.00
_cell.angle_beta   90.00
_cell.angle_gamma   90.00
#
_symmetry.space_group_name_H-M   'P 1'
#
loop_
_entity.id
_entity.type
_entity.pdbx_description
1 polymer ?
#
loop_
_entity_poly.entity_id
_entity_poly.type
_entity_poly.pdbx_seq_one_letter_code
_entity_poly.pdbx_strand_id
1 'polypeptide(L)'
;MSAKYTHLAWQLNCASAAEKLVLLMLADSTDDMGYVTVNLEHMGPLCCLSTFGLAECLRSLCEQQRLEKIKVDYRHGHELHIFQMRISDQEHHPMTMKSPAPAPAPAPAPAPQENFPNLPKQALQYRNNSSNLLQGNAIATHDLDESEIPMWAERAFKFSGINNDHLLVWKKFVLWHKSKASELLTVARLENKLQYWLTNEKLNERQQAKTSEHSGNREQTTGNGYKPKLSPSERFRQQLIQKGKKPTF
;
A
#
# COMPACT_ATOMS: atom_id res chain seq x y z
N MET A 1 -7.55 13.72 -30.87
CA MET A 1 -6.28 12.97 -30.93
C MET A 1 -5.16 13.89 -31.31
N SER A 2 -4.35 14.29 -30.33
CA SER A 2 -3.13 15.05 -30.57
C SER A 2 -1.91 14.12 -30.50
N ALA A 3 -1.27 13.86 -31.64
CA ALA A 3 -0.10 12.98 -31.72
C ALA A 3 1.05 13.44 -30.80
N LYS A 4 1.17 14.76 -30.57
CA LYS A 4 2.15 15.37 -29.66
C LYS A 4 1.95 14.90 -28.22
N TYR A 5 0.74 15.07 -27.68
CA TYR A 5 0.47 14.73 -26.29
C TYR A 5 0.49 13.22 -26.08
N THR A 6 0.05 12.41 -27.06
CA THR A 6 0.16 10.94 -26.98
C THR A 6 1.62 10.50 -26.92
N HIS A 7 2.49 11.06 -27.76
CA HIS A 7 3.93 10.76 -27.74
C HIS A 7 4.57 11.13 -26.39
N LEU A 8 4.30 12.34 -25.88
CA LEU A 8 4.79 12.79 -24.58
C LEU A 8 4.26 11.90 -23.44
N ALA A 9 2.97 11.55 -23.47
CA ALA A 9 2.37 10.66 -22.50
C ALA A 9 3.04 9.29 -22.48
N TRP A 10 3.49 8.75 -23.63
CA TRP A 10 4.23 7.48 -23.69
C TRP A 10 5.61 7.54 -23.03
N GLN A 11 6.32 8.67 -23.14
CA GLN A 11 7.66 8.82 -22.59
C GLN A 11 7.68 9.04 -21.06
N LEU A 12 6.57 9.49 -20.49
CA LEU A 12 6.50 9.82 -19.07
C LEU A 12 6.42 8.60 -18.16
N ASN A 13 7.22 8.60 -17.10
CA ASN A 13 7.10 7.63 -16.01
C ASN A 13 5.96 8.05 -15.08
N CYS A 14 5.00 7.16 -14.85
CA CYS A 14 3.87 7.34 -13.92
C CYS A 14 4.05 6.47 -12.69
N ALA A 15 3.41 6.85 -11.58
CA ALA A 15 3.51 6.09 -10.33
C ALA A 15 2.79 4.74 -10.39
N SER A 16 1.80 4.59 -11.27
CA SER A 16 1.04 3.35 -11.44
C SER A 16 0.63 3.10 -12.90
N ALA A 17 0.33 1.83 -13.21
CA ALA A 17 -0.21 1.46 -14.52
C ALA A 17 -1.58 2.10 -14.80
N ALA A 18 -2.43 2.25 -13.77
CA ALA A 18 -3.72 2.92 -13.89
C ALA A 18 -3.54 4.40 -14.27
N GLU A 19 -2.64 5.10 -13.59
CA GLU A 19 -2.33 6.50 -13.91
C GLU A 19 -1.76 6.67 -15.32
N LYS A 20 -0.93 5.72 -15.77
CA LYS A 20 -0.43 5.69 -17.15
C LYS A 20 -1.56 5.53 -18.17
N LEU A 21 -2.50 4.63 -17.93
CA LEU A 21 -3.68 4.44 -18.79
C LEU A 21 -4.55 5.71 -18.83
N VAL A 22 -4.76 6.34 -17.67
CA VAL A 22 -5.50 7.60 -17.59
C VAL A 22 -4.79 8.69 -18.39
N LEU A 23 -3.48 8.84 -18.23
CA LEU A 23 -2.70 9.83 -18.96
C LEU A 23 -2.77 9.62 -20.49
N LEU A 24 -2.70 8.36 -20.94
CA LEU A 24 -2.81 8.02 -22.36
C LEU A 24 -4.22 8.28 -22.90
N MET A 25 -5.27 7.92 -22.15
CA MET A 25 -6.66 8.24 -22.50
C MET A 25 -6.87 9.75 -22.63
N LEU A 26 -6.34 10.53 -21.68
CA LEU A 26 -6.43 11.99 -21.73
C LEU A 26 -5.73 12.51 -22.98
N ALA A 27 -4.49 12.09 -23.22
CA ALA A 27 -3.71 12.50 -24.40
C ALA A 27 -4.42 12.20 -25.72
N ASP A 28 -5.10 11.06 -25.80
CA ASP A 28 -5.91 10.68 -26.96
C ASP A 28 -7.12 11.61 -27.18
N SER A 29 -7.75 12.01 -26.08
CA SER A 29 -8.92 12.91 -26.06
C SER A 29 -8.57 14.41 -26.06
N THR A 30 -7.28 14.74 -26.10
CA THR A 30 -6.80 16.13 -26.01
C THR A 30 -6.84 16.81 -27.38
N ASP A 31 -7.13 18.12 -27.37
CA ASP A 31 -7.05 18.99 -28.54
C ASP A 31 -5.60 19.48 -28.82
N ASP A 32 -5.42 20.27 -29.88
CA ASP A 32 -4.09 20.78 -30.26
C ASP A 32 -3.51 21.78 -29.24
N MET A 33 -4.36 22.36 -28.40
CA MET A 33 -4.00 23.34 -27.37
C MET A 33 -3.75 22.69 -26.00
N GLY A 34 -3.93 21.37 -25.90
CA GLY A 34 -3.72 20.63 -24.66
C GLY A 34 -4.96 20.54 -23.77
N TYR A 35 -6.13 21.02 -24.19
CA TYR A 35 -7.35 20.91 -23.40
C TYR A 35 -8.05 19.57 -23.63
N VAL A 36 -8.55 18.99 -22.54
CA VAL A 36 -9.31 17.75 -22.52
C VAL A 36 -10.55 17.91 -21.67
N THR A 37 -11.68 17.42 -22.18
CA THR A 37 -12.95 17.39 -21.44
C THR A 37 -13.19 15.98 -20.94
N VAL A 38 -13.37 15.85 -19.63
CA VAL A 38 -13.49 14.57 -18.94
C VAL A 38 -14.86 14.46 -18.29
N ASN A 39 -15.60 13.43 -18.69
CA ASN A 39 -16.79 12.98 -17.99
C ASN A 39 -16.42 11.75 -17.15
N LEU A 40 -16.46 11.87 -15.82
CA LEU A 40 -15.97 10.81 -14.93
C LEU A 40 -16.76 9.50 -15.08
N GLU A 41 -18.07 9.57 -15.33
CA GLU A 41 -18.94 8.40 -15.45
C GLU A 41 -18.64 7.61 -16.73
N HIS A 42 -18.34 8.32 -17.83
CA HIS A 42 -18.12 7.70 -19.13
C HIS A 42 -16.66 7.28 -19.33
N MET A 43 -15.70 8.06 -18.83
CA MET A 43 -14.28 7.81 -19.03
C MET A 43 -13.67 6.87 -18.00
N GLY A 44 -14.26 6.74 -16.80
CA GLY A 44 -13.79 5.79 -15.78
C GLY A 44 -13.68 4.35 -16.31
N PRO A 45 -14.74 3.79 -16.90
CA PRO A 45 -14.73 2.43 -17.47
C PRO A 45 -13.66 2.21 -18.55
N LEU A 46 -13.29 3.23 -19.32
CA LEU A 46 -12.26 3.12 -20.36
C LEU A 46 -10.87 2.80 -19.78
N CYS A 47 -10.63 3.18 -18.52
CA CYS A 47 -9.41 2.87 -17.78
C CYS A 47 -9.59 1.74 -16.77
N CYS A 48 -10.72 1.02 -16.81
CA CYS A 48 -11.11 0.03 -15.79
C CYS A 48 -11.16 0.63 -14.37
N LEU A 49 -11.53 1.91 -14.24
CA LEU A 49 -11.61 2.63 -12.98
C LEU A 49 -13.05 3.01 -12.64
N SER A 50 -13.35 3.08 -11.34
CA SER A 50 -14.57 3.75 -10.87
C SER A 50 -14.45 5.26 -11.09
N THR A 51 -15.58 5.98 -11.02
CA THR A 51 -15.59 7.45 -11.04
C THR A 51 -14.64 8.04 -9.99
N PHE A 52 -14.66 7.47 -8.79
CA PHE A 52 -13.75 7.84 -7.71
C PHE A 52 -12.28 7.50 -8.04
N GLY A 53 -12.00 6.31 -8.57
CA GLY A 53 -10.65 5.91 -8.95
C GLY A 53 -10.05 6.81 -10.03
N LEU A 54 -10.86 7.19 -11.04
CA LEU A 54 -10.45 8.16 -12.05
C LEU A 54 -10.20 9.54 -11.44
N ALA A 55 -11.06 10.01 -10.53
CA ALA A 55 -10.88 11.28 -9.85
C ALA A 55 -9.59 11.32 -8.99
N GLU A 56 -9.23 10.21 -8.33
CA GLU A 56 -7.96 10.09 -7.60
C GLU A 56 -6.76 10.15 -8.55
N CYS A 57 -6.79 9.44 -9.68
CA CYS A 57 -5.72 9.51 -10.69
C CYS A 57 -5.57 10.92 -11.26
N LEU A 58 -6.69 11.59 -11.59
CA LEU A 58 -6.67 12.98 -12.05
C LEU A 58 -6.12 13.93 -11.00
N ARG A 59 -6.47 13.75 -9.73
CA ARG A 59 -5.90 14.55 -8.63
C ARG A 59 -4.39 14.34 -8.52
N SER A 60 -3.92 13.09 -8.57
CA SER A 60 -2.48 12.80 -8.52
C SER A 60 -1.73 13.41 -9.70
N LEU A 61 -2.28 13.34 -10.91
CA LEU A 61 -1.70 14.00 -12.09
C LEU A 61 -1.65 15.53 -11.97
N CYS A 62 -2.64 16.14 -11.30
CA CYS A 62 -2.63 17.56 -10.98
C CYS A 62 -1.56 17.92 -9.93
N GLU A 63 -1.40 17.10 -8.89
CA GLU A 63 -0.36 17.28 -7.86
C GLU A 63 1.05 17.17 -8.46
N GLN A 64 1.24 16.29 -9.44
CA GLN A 64 2.47 16.16 -10.21
C GLN A 64 2.69 17.28 -11.25
N GLN A 65 1.80 18.27 -11.33
CA GLN A 65 1.83 19.36 -12.30
C GLN A 65 1.80 18.91 -13.79
N ARG A 66 1.31 17.69 -14.05
CA ARG A 66 1.17 17.13 -15.40
C ARG A 66 -0.15 17.49 -16.04
N LEU A 67 -1.14 17.78 -15.20
CA LEU A 67 -2.49 18.20 -15.56
C LEU A 67 -2.87 19.43 -14.75
N GLU A 68 -3.66 20.32 -15.33
CA GLU A 68 -4.19 21.48 -14.64
C GLU A 68 -5.72 21.48 -14.76
N LYS A 69 -6.43 21.58 -13.64
CA LYS A 69 -7.90 21.68 -13.65
C LYS A 69 -8.28 23.12 -13.95
N ILE A 70 -8.94 23.35 -15.09
CA ILE A 70 -9.32 24.68 -15.54
C ILE A 70 -10.69 25.05 -14.98
N LYS A 71 -11.69 24.22 -15.24
CA LYS A 71 -13.07 24.47 -14.80
C LYS A 71 -13.92 23.23 -14.83
N VAL A 72 -15.14 23.36 -14.33
CA VAL A 72 -16.20 22.36 -14.43
C VAL A 72 -17.37 23.02 -15.14
N ASP A 73 -17.83 22.42 -16.22
CA ASP A 73 -19.02 22.82 -16.96
C ASP A 73 -20.13 21.79 -16.71
N TYR A 74 -21.37 22.24 -16.61
CA TYR A 74 -22.54 21.37 -16.58
C TYR A 74 -23.23 21.44 -17.94
N ARG A 75 -23.29 20.31 -18.65
CA ARG A 75 -23.98 20.23 -19.96
C ARG A 75 -24.91 19.03 -19.98
N HIS A 76 -26.17 19.25 -20.37
CA HIS A 76 -27.20 18.21 -20.47
C HIS A 76 -27.35 17.35 -19.20
N GLY A 77 -27.18 17.96 -18.02
CA GLY A 77 -27.27 17.25 -16.74
C GLY A 77 -26.02 16.47 -16.34
N HIS A 78 -24.94 16.49 -17.14
CA HIS A 78 -23.67 15.85 -16.82
C HIS A 78 -22.61 16.87 -16.39
N GLU A 79 -21.82 16.48 -15.40
CA GLU A 79 -20.63 17.21 -14.95
C GLU A 79 -19.45 16.91 -15.88
N LEU A 80 -18.92 17.95 -16.53
CA LEU A 80 -17.79 17.87 -17.45
C LEU A 80 -16.60 18.64 -16.86
N HIS A 81 -15.54 17.94 -16.55
CA HIS A 81 -14.32 18.54 -16.03
C HIS A 81 -13.37 18.88 -17.17
N ILE A 82 -12.97 20.14 -17.27
CA ILE A 82 -12.05 20.60 -18.30
C ILE A 82 -10.67 20.73 -17.68
N PHE A 83 -9.73 20.01 -18.26
CA PHE A 83 -8.33 20.01 -17.86
C PHE A 83 -7.43 20.49 -18.99
N GLN A 84 -6.25 20.98 -18.64
CA GLN A 84 -5.17 21.29 -19.58
C GLN A 84 -3.96 20.40 -19.28
N MET A 85 -3.45 19.71 -20.30
CA MET A 85 -2.23 18.92 -20.22
C MET A 85 -1.00 19.84 -20.18
N ARG A 86 -0.19 19.71 -19.13
CA ARG A 86 1.04 20.49 -18.88
C ARG A 86 2.32 19.67 -19.07
N ILE A 87 2.22 18.56 -19.80
CA ILE A 87 3.37 17.71 -20.10
C ILE A 87 4.25 18.33 -21.18
N SER A 88 5.54 18.49 -20.86
CA SER A 88 6.57 19.09 -21.71
C SER A 88 7.70 18.10 -21.96
N ASP A 89 8.44 18.28 -23.06
CA ASP A 89 9.51 17.39 -23.54
C ASP A 89 10.78 17.36 -22.63
N GLN A 90 10.74 18.01 -21.45
CA GLN A 90 11.93 18.34 -20.67
C GLN A 90 12.21 17.41 -19.47
N GLU A 91 11.39 16.38 -19.20
CA GLU A 91 11.57 15.51 -18.03
C GLU A 91 12.46 14.26 -18.29
N HIS A 92 13.62 14.46 -18.91
CA HIS A 92 14.70 13.47 -18.90
C HIS A 92 15.52 13.61 -17.61
N HIS A 93 15.08 12.97 -16.52
CA HIS A 93 15.98 12.58 -15.42
C HIS A 93 16.24 11.08 -15.50
N PRO A 94 17.35 10.62 -16.10
CA PRO A 94 17.83 9.27 -15.82
C PRO A 94 18.25 9.21 -14.35
N MET A 95 17.68 8.28 -13.59
CA MET A 95 18.09 8.01 -12.21
C MET A 95 19.57 7.66 -12.17
N THR A 96 20.40 8.63 -11.78
CA THR A 96 21.80 8.38 -11.45
C THR A 96 21.83 7.86 -10.03
N MET A 97 22.04 6.55 -9.86
CA MET A 97 22.47 5.99 -8.58
C MET A 97 23.81 6.61 -8.21
N LYS A 98 23.83 7.56 -7.27
CA LYS A 98 25.05 7.98 -6.59
C LYS A 98 24.89 7.76 -5.09
N SER A 99 25.44 6.62 -4.67
CA SER A 99 26.01 6.43 -3.35
C SER A 99 26.93 7.61 -2.99
N PRO A 100 26.94 8.09 -1.74
CA PRO A 100 28.12 8.77 -1.22
C PRO A 100 28.63 8.05 0.04
N ALA A 101 29.84 7.50 -0.08
CA ALA A 101 30.74 7.23 1.03
C ALA A 101 31.64 8.49 1.25
N PRO A 102 32.31 8.64 2.41
CA PRO A 102 32.34 9.89 3.18
C PRO A 102 33.62 10.73 3.00
N ALA A 103 33.52 12.05 3.22
CA ALA A 103 34.63 12.95 3.60
C ALA A 103 34.08 14.31 4.11
N PRO A 104 34.89 15.20 4.74
CA PRO A 104 35.09 15.33 6.18
C PRO A 104 34.52 16.63 6.77
N ALA A 105 34.39 16.69 8.09
CA ALA A 105 33.83 17.80 8.87
C ALA A 105 34.68 19.09 8.86
N PRO A 106 34.01 20.25 8.90
CA PRO A 106 34.48 21.43 9.63
C PRO A 106 33.50 21.86 10.73
N ALA A 107 34.06 22.28 11.87
CA ALA A 107 33.41 22.60 13.14
C ALA A 107 32.91 24.09 13.21
N PRO A 108 32.30 24.58 14.32
CA PRO A 108 31.05 25.34 14.31
C PRO A 108 31.17 26.83 14.68
N ALA A 109 30.17 27.65 14.32
CA ALA A 109 29.98 29.03 14.80
C ALA A 109 28.47 29.44 14.71
N PRO A 110 27.99 30.50 15.40
CA PRO A 110 26.97 30.41 16.45
C PRO A 110 25.57 30.94 16.03
N ALA A 111 24.55 30.53 16.78
CA ALA A 111 23.13 30.87 16.56
C ALA A 111 22.77 32.32 16.93
N PRO A 112 21.85 32.95 16.16
CA PRO A 112 21.03 34.06 16.66
C PRO A 112 19.52 33.75 16.63
N GLN A 113 18.95 33.75 17.84
CA GLN A 113 17.59 34.04 18.31
C GLN A 113 16.45 34.28 17.29
N GLU A 114 15.45 33.38 17.30
CA GLU A 114 14.12 33.61 16.72
C GLU A 114 13.25 34.46 17.64
N ASN A 115 12.78 35.59 17.10
CA ASN A 115 11.76 36.45 17.71
C ASN A 115 10.43 36.15 17.00
N PHE A 116 9.44 35.59 17.71
CA PHE A 116 8.10 35.33 17.18
C PHE A 116 7.14 36.48 17.51
N PRO A 117 6.53 37.17 16.54
CA PRO A 117 5.32 37.94 16.76
C PRO A 117 4.07 37.06 16.61
N ASN A 118 3.20 37.14 17.61
CA ASN A 118 1.85 36.55 17.74
C ASN A 118 1.06 36.37 16.43
N LEU A 119 0.57 35.15 16.18
CA LEU A 119 -0.61 34.89 15.34
C LEU A 119 -1.86 34.58 16.20
N PRO A 120 -3.05 35.04 15.78
CA PRO A 120 -4.27 34.94 16.57
C PRO A 120 -4.79 33.50 16.72
N LYS A 121 -5.20 33.17 17.95
CA LYS A 121 -5.82 31.90 18.35
C LYS A 121 -7.20 31.71 17.69
N GLN A 122 -7.27 31.04 16.52
CA GLN A 122 -8.53 30.49 15.98
C GLN A 122 -8.39 29.11 15.31
N ALA A 123 -7.39 28.30 15.69
CA ALA A 123 -7.15 26.99 15.08
C ALA A 123 -7.61 25.78 15.93
N LEU A 124 -8.71 25.87 16.69
CA LEU A 124 -9.19 24.76 17.53
C LEU A 124 -10.70 24.47 17.50
N GLN A 125 -11.43 24.91 16.47
CA GLN A 125 -12.86 24.57 16.33
C GLN A 125 -13.27 24.23 14.89
N TYR A 126 -12.71 23.14 14.35
CA TYR A 126 -13.39 22.33 13.34
C TYR A 126 -13.22 20.85 13.68
N ARG A 127 -13.61 20.49 14.91
CA ARG A 127 -13.98 19.12 15.24
C ARG A 127 -15.47 19.01 14.97
N ASN A 128 -15.83 18.00 14.18
CA ASN A 128 -17.19 17.47 13.98
C ASN A 128 -18.00 18.08 12.82
N ASN A 129 -17.71 17.65 11.59
CA ASN A 129 -18.75 17.49 10.56
C ASN A 129 -18.35 16.55 9.40
N SER A 130 -17.83 15.37 9.70
CA SER A 130 -17.52 14.32 8.71
C SER A 130 -18.56 13.18 8.68
N SER A 131 -19.74 13.38 9.27
CA SER A 131 -20.76 12.35 9.49
C SER A 131 -21.80 12.19 8.36
N ASN A 132 -21.72 12.94 7.25
CA ASN A 132 -22.76 12.90 6.20
C ASN A 132 -22.30 12.54 4.78
N LEU A 133 -21.08 12.03 4.59
CA LEU A 133 -20.54 11.69 3.25
C LEU A 133 -20.38 10.18 2.97
N LEU A 134 -20.83 9.30 3.88
CA LEU A 134 -20.54 7.86 3.84
C LEU A 134 -21.77 6.97 3.91
N GLN A 135 -22.90 7.42 3.37
CA GLN A 135 -24.08 6.58 3.20
C GLN A 135 -23.99 5.82 1.88
N GLY A 136 -23.39 4.63 1.96
CA GLY A 136 -23.45 3.66 0.89
C GLY A 136 -22.81 2.33 1.24
N ASN A 137 -21.61 2.30 1.82
CA ASN A 137 -20.86 1.05 2.08
C ASN A 137 -19.70 1.23 3.08
N ALA A 138 -19.86 2.11 4.07
CA ALA A 138 -18.87 2.30 5.12
C ALA A 138 -19.33 1.61 6.40
N ILE A 139 -18.54 0.65 6.87
CA ILE A 139 -18.77 -0.12 8.08
C ILE A 139 -17.77 0.38 9.12
N ALA A 140 -18.26 0.75 10.28
CA ALA A 140 -17.38 1.05 11.40
C ALA A 140 -16.79 -0.25 11.93
N THR A 141 -15.48 -0.29 12.19
CA THR A 141 -14.79 -1.50 12.67
C THR A 141 -15.35 -2.05 13.98
N HIS A 142 -16.11 -1.25 14.74
CA HIS A 142 -16.79 -1.66 15.97
C HIS A 142 -18.13 -2.38 15.72
N ASP A 143 -18.79 -2.14 14.59
CA ASP A 143 -20.06 -2.77 14.19
C ASP A 143 -19.85 -4.18 13.58
N LEU A 144 -18.60 -4.62 13.46
CA LEU A 144 -18.28 -5.96 12.99
C LEU A 144 -18.65 -7.00 14.05
N ASP A 145 -19.54 -7.92 13.68
CA ASP A 145 -19.87 -9.08 14.50
C ASP A 145 -18.69 -10.07 14.53
N GLU A 146 -18.40 -10.60 15.70
CA GLU A 146 -17.35 -11.59 15.94
C GLU A 146 -17.83 -13.02 15.64
N SER A 147 -19.14 -13.23 15.66
CA SER A 147 -19.78 -14.55 15.57
C SER A 147 -20.28 -14.88 14.17
N GLU A 148 -20.38 -13.90 13.28
CA GLU A 148 -20.87 -14.08 11.91
C GLU A 148 -19.88 -13.49 10.90
N ILE A 149 -19.54 -14.27 9.87
CA ILE A 149 -18.69 -13.81 8.76
C ILE A 149 -19.59 -13.20 7.70
N PRO A 150 -19.50 -11.89 7.41
CA PRO A 150 -20.35 -11.26 6.42
C PRO A 150 -20.02 -11.74 5.00
N MET A 151 -21.02 -11.72 4.10
CA MET A 151 -20.90 -12.26 2.73
C MET A 151 -19.72 -11.70 1.91
N TRP A 152 -19.33 -10.45 2.15
CA TRP A 152 -18.17 -9.84 1.48
C TRP A 152 -16.84 -10.47 1.95
N ALA A 153 -16.75 -10.91 3.20
CA ALA A 153 -15.58 -11.55 3.78
C ALA A 153 -15.49 -13.04 3.41
N GLU A 154 -16.63 -13.72 3.20
CA GLU A 154 -16.66 -15.15 2.85
C GLU A 154 -15.82 -15.47 1.61
N ARG A 155 -15.83 -14.60 0.59
CA ARG A 155 -15.06 -14.82 -0.64
C ARG A 155 -13.56 -14.88 -0.32
N ALA A 156 -13.06 -13.96 0.51
CA ALA A 156 -11.66 -13.94 0.92
C ALA A 156 -11.26 -15.22 1.68
N PHE A 157 -12.13 -15.73 2.56
CA PHE A 157 -11.90 -17.00 3.24
C PHE A 157 -11.90 -18.20 2.28
N LYS A 158 -12.84 -18.25 1.33
CA LYS A 158 -12.91 -19.31 0.30
C LYS A 158 -11.63 -19.38 -0.56
N PHE A 159 -11.02 -18.24 -0.89
CA PHE A 159 -9.79 -18.19 -1.68
C PHE A 159 -8.49 -18.31 -0.86
N SER A 160 -8.55 -18.16 0.46
CA SER A 160 -7.37 -18.21 1.34
C SER A 160 -6.76 -19.63 1.45
N GLY A 161 -7.61 -20.66 1.38
CA GLY A 161 -7.20 -22.07 1.51
C GLY A 161 -6.82 -22.48 2.94
N ILE A 162 -7.25 -21.72 3.95
CA ILE A 162 -7.20 -22.12 5.36
C ILE A 162 -8.33 -23.12 5.55
N ASN A 163 -8.07 -24.37 5.96
CA ASN A 163 -9.10 -25.41 5.94
C ASN A 163 -9.81 -25.61 7.27
N ASN A 164 -9.25 -25.15 8.39
CA ASN A 164 -9.88 -25.27 9.70
C ASN A 164 -9.80 -23.91 10.41
N ASP A 165 -10.95 -23.43 10.85
CA ASP A 165 -11.15 -22.26 11.73
C ASP A 165 -11.20 -20.86 11.09
N HIS A 166 -11.92 -20.71 9.97
CA HIS A 166 -12.28 -19.38 9.42
C HIS A 166 -12.89 -18.44 10.47
N LEU A 167 -13.75 -18.99 11.33
CA LEU A 167 -14.41 -18.24 12.39
C LEU A 167 -13.42 -17.74 13.45
N LEU A 168 -12.41 -18.54 13.79
CA LEU A 168 -11.40 -18.14 14.77
C LEU A 168 -10.50 -17.04 14.21
N VAL A 169 -10.11 -17.17 12.93
CA VAL A 169 -9.33 -16.15 12.23
C VAL A 169 -10.13 -14.84 12.10
N TRP A 170 -11.42 -14.94 11.79
CA TRP A 170 -12.34 -13.80 11.75
C TRP A 170 -12.43 -13.12 13.12
N LYS A 171 -12.66 -13.89 14.19
CA LYS A 171 -12.72 -13.35 15.56
C LYS A 171 -11.43 -12.62 15.95
N LYS A 172 -10.25 -13.18 15.64
CA LYS A 172 -8.96 -12.52 15.87
C LYS A 172 -8.85 -11.20 15.11
N PHE A 173 -9.26 -11.18 13.84
CA PHE A 173 -9.25 -9.99 12.99
C PHE A 173 -10.15 -8.89 13.53
N VAL A 174 -11.39 -9.24 13.89
CA VAL A 174 -12.37 -8.30 14.45
C VAL A 174 -11.89 -7.73 15.79
N LEU A 175 -11.41 -8.57 16.72
CA LEU A 175 -10.89 -8.12 18.02
C LEU A 175 -9.64 -7.23 17.89
N TRP A 176 -8.75 -7.55 16.95
CA TRP A 176 -7.59 -6.69 16.66
C TRP A 176 -8.02 -5.33 16.13
N HIS A 177 -9.01 -5.28 15.24
CA HIS A 177 -9.51 -4.01 14.73
C HIS A 177 -10.30 -3.21 15.76
N LYS A 178 -11.14 -3.87 16.58
CA LYS A 178 -11.84 -3.25 17.71
C LYS A 178 -10.89 -2.64 18.73
N SER A 179 -9.75 -3.29 19.01
CA SER A 179 -8.77 -2.80 19.98
C SER A 179 -7.87 -1.67 19.46
N LYS A 180 -7.62 -1.61 18.14
CA LYS A 180 -6.58 -0.74 17.58
C LYS A 180 -7.08 0.59 17.03
N ALA A 181 -8.33 0.67 16.54
CA ALA A 181 -8.98 1.93 16.18
C ALA A 181 -10.47 1.72 15.79
N SER A 182 -11.37 2.59 16.27
CA SER A 182 -12.74 2.73 15.76
C SER A 182 -12.73 3.52 14.44
N GLU A 183 -12.20 2.90 13.39
CA GLU A 183 -12.14 3.49 12.06
C GLU A 183 -13.41 3.16 11.27
N LEU A 184 -13.94 4.16 10.58
CA LEU A 184 -15.03 3.99 9.63
C LEU A 184 -14.44 3.66 8.26
N LEU A 185 -14.52 2.40 7.85
CA LEU A 185 -13.85 1.87 6.67
C LEU A 185 -14.87 1.40 5.64
N THR A 186 -14.55 1.54 4.36
CA THR A 186 -15.36 0.94 3.30
C THR A 186 -15.20 -0.58 3.29
N VAL A 187 -16.23 -1.30 2.83
CA VAL A 187 -16.19 -2.76 2.67
C VAL A 187 -14.95 -3.22 1.92
N ALA A 188 -14.60 -2.55 0.81
CA ALA A 188 -13.41 -2.88 0.02
C ALA A 188 -12.08 -2.71 0.80
N ARG A 189 -11.98 -1.71 1.67
CA ARG A 189 -10.77 -1.53 2.51
C ARG A 189 -10.68 -2.60 3.59
N LEU A 190 -11.81 -2.99 4.17
CA LEU A 190 -11.88 -4.11 5.11
C LEU A 190 -11.52 -5.43 4.44
N GLU A 191 -12.00 -5.67 3.22
CA GLU A 191 -11.67 -6.86 2.44
C GLU A 191 -10.17 -6.94 2.15
N ASN A 192 -9.55 -5.86 1.68
CA ASN A 192 -8.10 -5.82 1.45
C ASN A 192 -7.31 -6.11 2.74
N LYS A 193 -7.68 -5.47 3.87
CA LYS A 193 -7.04 -5.72 5.16
C LYS A 193 -7.21 -7.17 5.62
N LEU A 194 -8.39 -7.76 5.39
CA LEU A 194 -8.67 -9.16 5.68
C LEU A 194 -7.80 -10.08 4.80
N GLN A 195 -7.63 -9.79 3.51
CA GLN A 195 -6.75 -10.57 2.63
C GLN A 195 -5.28 -10.53 3.08
N TYR A 196 -4.79 -9.35 3.47
CA TYR A 196 -3.45 -9.22 4.07
C TYR A 196 -3.34 -10.00 5.39
N TRP A 197 -4.38 -9.92 6.24
CA TRP A 197 -4.43 -10.68 7.50
C TRP A 197 -4.38 -12.18 7.25
N LEU A 198 -5.17 -12.69 6.30
CA LEU A 198 -5.22 -14.10 5.93
C LEU A 198 -3.89 -14.59 5.35
N THR A 199 -3.23 -13.77 4.54
CA THR A 199 -1.90 -14.07 4.00
C THR A 199 -0.85 -14.17 5.11
N ASN A 200 -0.94 -13.28 6.10
CA ASN A 200 -0.06 -13.30 7.27
C ASN A 200 -0.35 -14.48 8.20
N GLU A 201 -1.62 -14.82 8.46
CA GLU A 201 -1.98 -16.02 9.23
C GLU A 201 -1.48 -17.29 8.54
N LYS A 202 -1.58 -17.40 7.20
CA LYS A 202 -1.04 -18.53 6.45
C LYS A 202 0.49 -18.64 6.55
N LEU A 203 1.20 -17.51 6.54
CA LEU A 203 2.64 -17.48 6.77
C LEU A 203 2.98 -17.88 8.21
N ASN A 204 2.17 -17.45 9.17
CA ASN A 204 2.30 -17.79 10.58
C ASN A 204 2.04 -19.28 10.85
N GLU A 205 1.00 -19.86 10.26
CA GLU A 205 0.74 -21.31 10.30
C GLU A 205 1.89 -22.11 9.69
N ARG A 206 2.45 -21.67 8.54
CA ARG A 206 3.62 -22.32 7.94
C ARG A 206 4.87 -22.22 8.82
N GLN A 207 5.04 -21.12 9.54
CA GLN A 207 6.15 -20.96 10.49
C GLN A 207 5.94 -21.80 11.75
N GLN A 208 4.71 -21.84 12.29
CA GLN A 208 4.35 -22.69 13.41
C GLN A 208 4.43 -24.18 13.08
N ALA A 209 4.05 -24.59 11.87
CA ALA A 209 4.25 -25.95 11.38
C ALA A 209 5.76 -26.29 11.37
N LYS A 210 6.61 -25.40 10.83
CA LYS A 210 8.07 -25.60 10.82
C LYS A 210 8.69 -25.62 12.23
N THR A 211 8.20 -24.81 13.17
CA THR A 211 8.70 -24.83 14.55
C THR A 211 8.12 -26.00 15.35
N SER A 212 6.91 -26.47 15.04
CA SER A 212 6.32 -27.67 15.63
C SER A 212 6.96 -28.96 15.10
N GLU A 213 7.36 -29.02 13.82
CA GLU A 213 8.19 -30.10 13.28
C GLU A 213 9.62 -30.05 13.83
N HIS A 214 10.14 -28.86 14.13
CA HIS A 214 11.42 -28.70 14.82
C HIS A 214 11.35 -28.99 16.34
N SER A 215 10.16 -28.85 16.94
CA SER A 215 9.90 -29.14 18.35
C SER A 215 9.31 -30.54 18.60
N GLY A 216 8.94 -31.26 17.54
CA GLY A 216 8.22 -32.53 17.57
C GLY A 216 9.10 -33.76 17.43
N ASN A 217 10.39 -33.69 17.74
CA ASN A 217 11.23 -34.89 17.79
C ASN A 217 12.33 -34.81 18.87
N ARG A 218 11.96 -34.34 20.08
CA ARG A 218 12.86 -34.39 21.24
C ARG A 218 12.58 -35.58 22.17
N GLU A 219 11.51 -36.34 21.95
CA GLU A 219 11.22 -37.54 22.74
C GLU A 219 10.69 -38.65 21.81
N GLN A 220 11.34 -39.82 21.90
CA GLN A 220 11.06 -41.08 21.18
C GLN A 220 11.61 -41.23 19.75
N THR A 221 12.87 -41.64 19.66
CA THR A 221 13.20 -42.97 19.10
C THR A 221 14.47 -43.50 19.76
N THR A 222 14.28 -44.27 20.83
CA THR A 222 15.18 -45.37 21.16
C THR A 222 15.15 -46.37 20.00
N GLY A 223 16.28 -46.55 19.33
CA GLY A 223 16.50 -47.60 18.32
C GLY A 223 16.27 -47.14 16.88
N ASN A 224 17.35 -46.80 16.16
CA ASN A 224 17.85 -47.60 15.03
C ASN A 224 18.96 -46.82 14.27
N GLY A 225 20.21 -47.28 14.40
CA GLY A 225 21.23 -47.36 13.33
C GLY A 225 21.78 -46.14 12.57
N TYR A 226 21.13 -44.98 12.52
CA TYR A 226 21.59 -43.88 11.65
C TYR A 226 22.12 -42.69 12.44
N LYS A 227 23.45 -42.50 12.40
CA LYS A 227 24.14 -41.37 13.02
C LYS A 227 23.56 -40.04 12.51
N PRO A 228 23.07 -39.15 13.40
CA PRO A 228 22.63 -37.83 13.00
C PRO A 228 23.78 -37.07 12.32
N LYS A 229 23.50 -36.40 11.20
CA LYS A 229 24.48 -35.51 10.56
C LYS A 229 24.78 -34.36 11.53
N LEU A 230 25.92 -34.44 12.21
CA LEU A 230 26.38 -33.42 13.17
C LEU A 230 26.34 -32.02 12.55
N SER A 231 25.85 -31.07 13.35
CA SER A 231 25.80 -29.64 13.00
C SER A 231 27.21 -29.11 12.69
N PRO A 232 27.38 -28.11 11.80
CA PRO A 232 28.69 -27.53 11.49
C PRO A 232 29.53 -27.15 12.72
N SER A 233 28.90 -26.63 13.79
CA SER A 233 29.58 -26.28 15.05
C SER A 233 30.06 -27.50 15.84
N GLU A 234 29.36 -28.62 15.72
CA GLU A 234 29.68 -29.89 16.36
C GLU A 234 30.79 -30.65 15.62
N ARG A 235 30.81 -30.55 14.29
CA ARG A 235 31.95 -31.00 13.48
C ARG A 235 33.23 -30.26 13.85
N PHE A 236 33.13 -28.94 14.04
CA PHE A 236 34.27 -28.13 14.45
C PHE A 236 34.78 -28.53 15.84
N ARG A 237 33.88 -28.77 16.80
CA ARG A 237 34.26 -29.31 18.13
C ARG A 237 34.96 -30.67 18.03
N GLN A 238 34.44 -31.60 17.22
CA GLN A 238 35.11 -32.90 17.03
C GLN A 238 36.48 -32.74 16.36
N GLN A 239 36.63 -31.82 15.42
CA GLN A 239 37.92 -31.53 14.79
C GLN A 239 38.93 -30.94 15.79
N LEU A 240 38.49 -30.09 16.72
CA LEU A 240 39.33 -29.58 17.80
C LEU A 240 39.73 -30.68 18.78
N ILE A 241 38.79 -31.56 19.15
CA ILE A 241 39.05 -32.70 20.04
C ILE A 241 40.02 -33.70 19.38
N GLN A 242 39.87 -34.00 18.09
CA GLN A 242 40.84 -34.82 17.34
C GLN A 242 42.23 -34.18 17.26
N LYS A 243 42.30 -32.85 17.25
CA LYS A 243 43.56 -32.09 17.29
C LYS A 243 44.09 -31.88 18.72
N GLY A 244 43.52 -32.56 19.72
CA GLY A 244 43.96 -32.49 21.12
C GLY A 244 43.71 -31.15 21.82
N LYS A 245 42.90 -30.26 21.22
CA LYS A 245 42.60 -28.94 21.78
C LYS A 245 41.21 -28.95 22.40
N LYS A 246 41.12 -28.63 23.69
CA LYS A 246 39.84 -28.44 24.38
C LYS A 246 39.17 -27.18 23.82
N PRO A 247 37.90 -27.22 23.37
CA PRO A 247 37.18 -26.02 22.97
C PRO A 247 36.81 -25.24 24.22
N THR A 248 37.60 -24.21 24.55
CA THR A 248 37.20 -23.15 25.46
C THR A 248 36.49 -22.06 24.66
N PHE A 249 35.32 -21.65 25.13
CA PHE A 249 34.56 -20.51 24.61
C PHE A 249 35.15 -19.20 25.13
#